data_AF-A0A1I7U2B1-F1
#
_entry.id   AF-A0A1I7U2B1-F1
#
_cell.length_a   1.000
_cell.length_b   1.000
_cell.length_c   1.000
_cell.angle_alpha   90.00
_cell.angle_beta   90.00
_cell.angle_gamma   90.00
#
_symmetry.space_group_name_H-M   'P 1'
#
loop_
_entity.id
_entity.type
_entity.pdbx_description
1 polymer ?
#
loop_
_entity_poly.entity_id
_entity_poly.type
_entity_poly.pdbx_seq_one_letter_code
_entity_poly.pdbx_strand_id
1 'polypeptide(L)'
;MERMIQFPNWKYFILMQNHDVIGKSVYEISRIFEIFGGANDVDIAKGNIVERFRWDLESLDLFRDVRELRIVKGSVQGSLSREAVDWIVNQVNPMVFLADGIKE
;
A
#
# COMPACT_ATOMS: atom_id res chain seq x y z
N MET A 1 5.59 -7.52 3.90
CA MET A 1 4.36 -7.28 4.68
C MET A 1 3.86 -8.54 5.38
N GLU A 2 3.74 -9.68 4.69
CA GLU A 2 3.28 -10.96 5.29
C GLU A 2 3.95 -11.32 6.62
N ARG A 3 5.27 -11.26 6.69
CA ARG A 3 6.02 -11.52 7.95
C ARG A 3 5.67 -10.54 9.07
N MET A 4 5.34 -9.29 8.75
CA MET A 4 5.04 -8.28 9.77
C MET A 4 3.73 -8.57 10.51
N ILE A 5 2.76 -9.19 9.84
CA ILE A 5 1.47 -9.53 10.46
C ILE A 5 1.64 -10.52 11.63
N GLN A 6 2.66 -11.38 11.55
CA GLN A 6 2.99 -12.35 12.60
C GLN A 6 3.49 -11.69 13.89
N PHE A 7 4.04 -10.47 13.82
CA PHE A 7 4.50 -9.75 14.99
C PHE A 7 3.36 -8.94 15.64
N PRO A 8 3.16 -9.05 16.96
CA PRO A 8 2.13 -8.29 17.65
C PRO A 8 2.56 -6.83 17.90
N ASN A 9 1.59 -5.98 18.26
CA ASN A 9 1.76 -4.66 18.89
C ASN A 9 2.43 -3.53 18.09
N TRP A 10 2.79 -3.71 16.82
CA TRP A 10 3.11 -2.58 15.94
C TRP A 10 1.83 -1.88 15.46
N LYS A 11 1.95 -0.61 15.05
CA LYS A 11 0.80 0.22 14.64
C LYS A 11 0.85 0.66 13.19
N TYR A 12 2.03 1.01 12.70
CA TYR A 12 2.24 1.44 11.32
C TYR A 12 3.44 0.76 10.68
N PHE A 13 3.32 0.53 9.38
CA PHE A 13 4.38 0.03 8.51
C PHE A 13 4.79 1.15 7.56
N ILE A 14 6.05 1.60 7.64
CA ILE A 14 6.60 2.65 6.77
C ILE A 14 7.32 1.99 5.60
N LEU A 15 6.93 2.35 4.38
CA LEU A 15 7.63 1.95 3.16
C LEU A 15 8.82 2.88 2.92
N MET A 16 10.01 2.30 2.87
CA MET A 16 11.26 3.02 2.62
C MET A 16 12.08 2.31 1.54
N GLN A 17 12.78 3.10 0.74
CA GLN A 17 13.81 2.68 -0.19
C GLN A 17 15.19 2.81 0.47
N ASN A 18 16.20 2.14 -0.09
CA ASN A 18 17.55 2.10 0.49
C ASN A 18 18.23 3.47 0.64
N HIS A 19 17.75 4.48 -0.09
CA HIS A 19 18.29 5.84 -0.06
C HIS A 19 17.48 6.79 0.84
N ASP A 20 16.38 6.32 1.44
CA ASP A 20 15.58 7.14 2.33
C ASP A 20 16.30 7.33 3.67
N VAL A 21 16.29 8.58 4.15
CA VAL A 21 16.83 8.95 5.46
C VAL A 21 15.71 9.60 6.26
N ILE A 22 15.44 9.06 7.45
CA ILE A 22 14.38 9.56 8.33
C ILE A 22 14.82 10.89 8.96
N GLY A 23 14.11 11.97 8.61
CA GLY A 23 14.35 13.32 9.15
C GLY A 23 13.59 13.65 10.45
N LYS A 24 12.85 12.70 11.02
CA LYS A 24 12.05 12.85 12.24
C LYS A 24 12.55 11.92 13.34
N SER A 25 12.50 12.38 14.59
CA SER A 25 12.74 11.49 15.72
C SER A 25 11.65 10.43 15.85
N VAL A 26 11.95 9.33 16.54
CA VAL A 26 10.98 8.28 16.84
C VAL A 26 9.78 8.81 17.63
N TYR A 27 9.98 9.83 18.47
CA TYR A 27 8.92 10.49 19.24
C TYR A 27 7.99 11.32 18.34
N GLU A 28 8.54 12.06 17.39
CA GLU A 28 7.74 12.81 16.41
C GLU A 28 6.92 11.86 15.54
N ILE A 29 7.52 10.76 15.06
CA ILE A 29 6.82 9.74 14.26
C ILE A 29 5.69 9.10 15.07
N SER A 30 5.96 8.70 16.31
CA SER A 30 4.93 8.16 17.21
C SER A 30 3.77 9.14 17.36
N ARG A 31 4.07 10.42 17.56
CA ARG A 31 3.03 11.45 17.72
C ARG A 31 2.22 11.67 16.46
N ILE A 32 2.84 11.65 15.28
CA ILE A 32 2.14 11.74 13.99
C ILE A 32 1.17 10.57 13.82
N PHE A 33 1.61 9.35 14.13
CA PHE A 33 0.79 8.15 13.99
C PHE A 33 -0.34 8.04 15.03
N GLU A 34 -0.14 8.57 16.23
CA GLU A 34 -1.24 8.78 17.18
C GLU A 34 -2.31 9.72 16.61
N ILE A 35 -1.89 10.81 15.97
CA ILE A 35 -2.81 11.77 15.34
C ILE A 35 -3.55 11.13 14.16
N PHE A 36 -2.87 10.30 13.36
CA PHE A 36 -3.51 9.60 12.24
C PHE A 36 -4.55 8.56 12.67
N GLY A 37 -4.41 7.97 13.87
CA GLY A 37 -5.47 7.17 14.49
C GLY A 37 -5.94 5.95 13.67
N GLY A 38 -5.10 5.39 12.81
CA GLY A 38 -5.40 4.26 11.92
C GLY A 38 -5.54 4.65 10.45
N ALA A 39 -5.53 5.94 10.11
CA ALA A 39 -5.53 6.42 8.74
C ALA A 39 -4.19 6.14 8.05
N ASN A 40 -4.24 5.74 6.77
CA ASN A 40 -3.06 5.57 5.95
C ASN A 40 -2.61 6.92 5.37
N ASP A 41 -1.31 7.11 5.26
CA ASP A 41 -0.71 8.23 4.54
C ASP A 41 -0.05 7.70 3.27
N VAL A 42 -0.63 8.10 2.14
CA VAL A 42 -0.24 7.69 0.80
C VAL A 42 -0.37 8.89 -0.13
N ASP A 43 0.60 9.06 -1.02
CA ASP A 43 0.50 10.05 -2.08
C ASP A 43 -0.45 9.55 -3.16
N ILE A 44 -1.48 10.34 -3.49
CA ILE A 44 -2.44 10.04 -4.55
C ILE A 44 -2.61 11.24 -5.48
N ALA A 45 -2.55 10.96 -6.77
CA ALA A 45 -2.75 11.96 -7.81
C ALA A 45 -3.57 11.37 -8.97
N LYS A 46 -4.23 12.26 -9.71
CA LYS A 46 -4.71 11.93 -11.05
C LYS A 46 -3.48 11.70 -11.93
N GLY A 47 -3.32 10.50 -12.47
CA GLY A 47 -2.23 10.15 -13.36
C GLY A 47 -2.74 9.77 -14.74
N ASN A 48 -1.91 10.03 -15.75
CA ASN A 48 -2.09 9.41 -17.06
C ASN A 48 -1.77 7.93 -16.92
N ILE A 49 -2.75 7.10 -17.20
CA ILE A 49 -2.60 5.65 -17.23
C ILE A 49 -1.87 5.29 -18.52
N VAL A 50 -0.83 4.45 -18.45
CA VAL A 50 -0.11 4.01 -19.65
C VAL A 50 -1.01 3.05 -20.43
N GLU A 51 -1.52 3.51 -21.57
CA GLU A 51 -2.54 2.80 -22.38
C GLU A 51 -2.11 1.43 -22.89
N ARG A 52 -0.79 1.16 -22.97
CA ARG A 52 -0.27 -0.14 -23.41
C ARG A 52 -0.61 -1.30 -22.47
N PHE A 53 -0.89 -1.00 -21.21
CA PHE A 53 -1.23 -1.99 -20.19
C PHE A 53 -2.73 -1.97 -19.92
N ARG A 54 -3.30 -3.13 -19.61
CA ARG A 54 -4.70 -3.24 -19.19
C ARG A 54 -4.83 -2.88 -17.71
N TRP A 55 -5.33 -1.68 -17.45
CA TRP A 55 -5.59 -1.15 -16.12
C TRP A 55 -7.10 -1.16 -15.85
N ASP A 56 -7.67 -2.35 -15.72
CA ASP A 56 -9.06 -2.55 -15.32
C ASP A 56 -9.15 -3.56 -14.18
N LEU A 57 -10.09 -3.33 -13.26
CA LEU A 57 -10.17 -4.07 -12.00
C LEU A 57 -10.39 -5.58 -12.20
N GLU A 58 -11.00 -5.96 -13.32
CA GLU A 58 -11.20 -7.35 -13.73
C GLU A 58 -9.86 -8.00 -14.12
N SER A 59 -9.09 -7.35 -15.00
CA SER A 59 -7.75 -7.83 -15.40
C SER A 59 -6.74 -7.81 -14.24
N LEU A 60 -6.93 -6.93 -13.26
CA LEU A 60 -6.07 -6.89 -12.07
C LEU A 60 -6.37 -8.04 -11.09
N ASP A 61 -7.61 -8.57 -11.08
CA ASP A 61 -8.11 -9.65 -10.20
C ASP A 61 -7.65 -9.51 -8.73
N LEU A 62 -7.56 -8.26 -8.26
CA LEU A 62 -7.02 -7.92 -6.93
C LEU A 62 -8.05 -8.15 -5.82
N PHE A 63 -9.32 -7.97 -6.12
CA PHE A 63 -10.41 -7.87 -5.14
C PHE A 63 -11.51 -8.87 -5.45
N ARG A 64 -11.99 -9.57 -4.41
CA ARG A 64 -13.02 -10.62 -4.55
C ARG A 64 -14.41 -10.08 -4.89
N ASP A 65 -14.72 -8.84 -4.49
CA ASP A 65 -15.99 -8.16 -4.76
C ASP A 65 -15.71 -6.70 -5.12
N VAL A 66 -15.99 -6.31 -6.37
CA VAL A 66 -15.57 -5.01 -6.89
C VAL A 66 -16.76 -4.22 -7.37
N ARG A 67 -17.24 -3.29 -6.55
CA ARG A 67 -18.16 -2.24 -7.01
C ARG A 67 -17.66 -0.91 -6.45
N GLU A 68 -17.17 -0.07 -7.36
CA GLU A 68 -16.72 1.33 -7.15
C GLU A 68 -15.27 1.58 -6.69
N LEU A 69 -14.28 0.91 -7.30
CA LEU A 69 -12.87 1.33 -7.18
C LEU A 69 -12.42 2.15 -8.38
N ARG A 70 -11.44 3.04 -8.17
CA ARG A 70 -10.77 3.80 -9.24
C ARG A 70 -9.27 3.63 -9.11
N ILE A 71 -8.62 3.37 -10.23
CA ILE A 71 -7.16 3.33 -10.30
C ILE A 71 -6.66 4.78 -10.28
N VAL A 72 -5.69 5.04 -9.41
CA VAL A 72 -5.02 6.34 -9.27
C VAL A 72 -3.52 6.13 -9.33
N LYS A 73 -2.78 7.21 -9.61
CA LYS A 73 -1.33 7.22 -9.51
C LYS A 73 -0.94 7.57 -8.08
N GLY A 74 0.15 7.00 -7.59
CA GLY A 74 0.72 7.37 -6.29
C GLY A 74 2.24 7.20 -6.25
N SER A 75 2.82 7.45 -5.08
CA SER A 75 4.22 7.14 -4.78
C SER A 75 4.38 5.71 -4.24
N VAL A 76 5.59 5.16 -4.36
CA VAL A 76 5.98 3.90 -3.70
C VAL A 76 6.18 4.07 -2.19
N GLN A 77 6.30 5.32 -1.73
CA GLN A 77 6.42 5.68 -0.32
C GLN A 77 5.04 5.85 0.30
N GLY A 78 4.94 5.49 1.58
CA GLY A 78 3.72 5.67 2.36
C GLY A 78 3.85 5.05 3.74
N SER A 79 2.88 5.35 4.60
CA SER A 79 2.73 4.71 5.90
C SER A 79 1.34 4.11 6.04
N LEU A 80 1.31 2.81 6.35
CA LEU A 80 0.09 2.00 6.36
C LEU A 80 -0.20 1.54 7.78
N SER A 81 -1.45 1.66 8.22
CA SER A 81 -1.89 1.08 9.49
C SER A 81 -1.79 -0.43 9.46
N ARG A 82 -1.66 -1.05 10.65
CA ARG A 82 -1.61 -2.51 10.77
C ARG A 82 -2.84 -3.17 10.16
N GLU A 83 -4.00 -2.56 10.35
CA GLU A 83 -5.28 -3.00 9.79
C GLU A 83 -5.26 -2.97 8.25
N ALA A 84 -4.68 -1.93 7.65
CA ALA A 84 -4.55 -1.85 6.19
C ALA A 84 -3.59 -2.92 5.65
N VAL A 85 -2.46 -3.15 6.33
CA VAL A 85 -1.51 -4.21 5.94
C VAL A 85 -2.14 -5.60 6.10
N ASP A 86 -2.92 -5.82 7.16
CA ASP A 86 -3.63 -7.08 7.38
C ASP A 86 -4.64 -7.34 6.27
N TRP A 87 -5.41 -6.32 5.89
CA TRP A 87 -6.33 -6.40 4.77
C TRP A 87 -5.63 -6.71 3.44
N ILE A 88 -4.52 -6.03 3.15
CA ILE A 88 -3.72 -6.30 1.94
C ILE A 88 -3.21 -7.74 1.94
N VAL A 89 -2.69 -8.24 3.05
CA VAL A 89 -2.10 -9.59 3.12
C VAL A 89 -3.17 -10.69 3.07
N ASN A 90 -4.29 -10.51 3.77
CA ASN A 90 -5.26 -11.58 3.99
C ASN A 90 -6.47 -11.53 3.05
N GLN A 91 -6.77 -10.37 2.46
CA GLN A 91 -7.99 -10.17 1.65
C GLN A 91 -7.71 -9.86 0.19
N VAL A 92 -6.58 -9.22 -0.13
CA VAL A 92 -6.17 -8.89 -1.50
C VAL A 92 -5.35 -10.05 -2.08
N ASN A 93 -5.50 -10.31 -3.39
CA ASN A 93 -4.68 -11.30 -4.11
C ASN A 93 -3.57 -10.62 -4.93
N PRO A 94 -2.38 -10.32 -4.37
CA PRO A 94 -1.31 -9.65 -5.13
C PRO A 94 -0.58 -10.59 -6.10
N MET A 95 -0.87 -11.90 -6.10
CA MET A 95 -0.10 -12.90 -6.86
C MET A 95 -0.18 -12.68 -8.37
N VAL A 96 -1.24 -12.05 -8.87
CA VAL A 96 -1.40 -11.69 -10.28
C VAL A 96 -0.24 -10.80 -10.78
N PHE A 97 0.30 -9.93 -9.91
CA PHE A 97 1.44 -9.06 -10.25
C PHE A 97 2.80 -9.68 -9.97
N LEU A 98 2.89 -10.52 -8.92
CA LEU A 98 4.17 -11.05 -8.43
C LEU A 98 4.61 -12.32 -9.16
N ALA A 99 3.67 -13.09 -9.72
CA ALA A 99 3.97 -14.38 -10.35
C ALA A 99 4.33 -14.28 -11.84
N ASP A 100 3.69 -13.39 -12.60
CA ASP A 100 3.79 -13.40 -14.06
C ASP A 100 4.68 -12.31 -14.65
N GLY A 101 5.12 -11.33 -13.84
CA GLY A 101 5.59 -10.06 -14.38
C GLY A 101 4.48 -9.37 -15.18
N ILE A 102 4.58 -8.06 -15.38
CA ILE A 102 3.64 -7.41 -16.29
C ILE A 102 3.99 -7.93 -17.68
N LYS A 103 3.18 -8.86 -18.23
CA LYS A 103 3.33 -9.36 -19.59
C LYS A 103 3.20 -8.14 -20.52
N GLU A 104 4.29 -7.82 -21.21
CA GLU A 104 4.38 -6.74 -22.21
C GLU A 104 3.44 -6.98 -23.39
#